data_AF-A0A348N5I3-F1
#
_entry.id   AF-A0A348N5I3-F1
#
_cell.length_a   1.000
_cell.length_b   1.000
_cell.length_c   1.000
_cell.angle_alpha   90.00
_cell.angle_beta   90.00
_cell.angle_gamma   90.00
#
_symmetry.space_group_name_H-M   'P 1'
#
loop_
_entity.id
_entity.type
_entity.pdbx_description
1 polymer ?
#
loop_
_entity_poly.entity_id
_entity_poly.type
_entity_poly.pdbx_seq_one_letter_code
_entity_poly.pdbx_strand_id
1 'polypeptide(L)'
;MSNVRRLYVEKKEKYAVTANSLGAEFKSYLGIKVSSVRVLIRYDVENVSDETYSRAVKTVFSEPPVDDVYEEKFDYDGRVFSVEYLPGQFDQRADSAEQCIKLLNENEEPVIRTATTYVVEGDITDSEFDAIKNYCINPVDSRETGLEKPETLIDSYDEPKDVEILDGFIDSSEEELKKLYDSLNLAMTFKDFLHIQNYFANDEKREPTITEIRVLDTYWSDHCRHTTFSTELKNITFEDGFYRKPIEETYNDYLDNFKILYKDRDDKFVCLMDLALLAMKKLKAEGKLDDQEESDE
;
A
#
# COMPACT_ATOMS: atom_id res chain seq x y z
N MET A 1 34.75 8.27 11.56
CA MET A 1 34.79 6.91 10.98
C MET A 1 33.36 6.44 10.97
N SER A 2 32.80 6.12 9.80
CA SER A 2 31.42 5.67 9.64
C SER A 2 31.13 4.49 10.57
N ASN A 3 30.07 4.57 11.37
CA ASN A 3 29.61 3.48 12.24
C ASN A 3 28.76 2.45 11.49
N VAL A 4 28.43 2.73 10.23
CA VAL A 4 27.65 1.86 9.35
C VAL A 4 28.51 0.71 8.81
N ARG A 5 28.03 -0.52 8.97
CA ARG A 5 28.56 -1.74 8.33
C ARG A 5 27.69 -2.13 7.16
N ARG A 6 28.33 -2.58 6.08
CA ARG A 6 27.61 -3.02 4.88
C ARG A 6 27.81 -4.51 4.64
N LEU A 7 26.72 -5.20 4.34
CA LEU A 7 26.68 -6.62 4.02
C LEU A 7 25.94 -6.82 2.71
N TYR A 8 26.42 -7.72 1.86
CA TYR A 8 25.71 -8.20 0.69
C TYR A 8 25.45 -9.69 0.83
N VAL A 9 24.22 -10.11 0.54
CA VAL A 9 23.79 -11.51 0.64
C VAL A 9 23.23 -11.94 -0.70
N GLU A 10 23.81 -12.97 -1.27
CA GLU A 10 23.48 -13.48 -2.59
C GLU A 10 23.08 -14.95 -2.50
N LYS A 11 22.05 -15.37 -3.24
CA LYS A 11 21.76 -16.81 -3.36
C LYS A 11 22.87 -17.47 -4.17
N LYS A 12 23.44 -18.57 -3.66
CA LYS A 12 24.38 -19.41 -4.42
C LYS A 12 23.80 -19.75 -5.78
N GLU A 13 24.66 -19.88 -6.79
CA GLU A 13 24.27 -20.10 -8.20
C GLU A 13 23.17 -21.16 -8.38
N LYS A 14 23.28 -22.31 -7.69
CA LYS A 14 22.30 -23.41 -7.72
C LYS A 14 20.90 -23.07 -7.17
N TYR A 15 20.78 -21.98 -6.42
CA TYR A 15 19.54 -21.50 -5.78
C TYR A 15 19.11 -20.11 -6.27
N ALA A 16 19.83 -19.51 -7.22
CA ALA A 16 19.59 -18.16 -7.74
C ALA A 16 18.37 -18.07 -8.68
N VAL A 17 17.21 -18.59 -8.25
CA VAL A 17 15.98 -18.68 -9.05
C VAL A 17 15.51 -17.30 -9.52
N THR A 18 15.48 -16.32 -8.61
CA THR A 18 15.08 -14.94 -8.92
C THR A 18 15.98 -14.31 -9.97
N ALA A 19 17.30 -14.46 -9.83
CA ALA A 19 18.26 -13.90 -10.78
C ALA A 19 18.12 -14.54 -12.17
N ASN A 20 17.94 -15.86 -12.22
CA ASN A 20 17.71 -16.60 -13.46
C ASN A 20 16.36 -16.22 -14.13
N SER A 21 15.30 -16.03 -13.36
CA SER A 21 14.00 -15.56 -13.87
C SER A 21 14.14 -14.19 -14.51
N LEU A 22 14.81 -13.27 -13.80
CA LEU A 22 15.00 -11.90 -14.26
C LEU A 22 15.82 -11.85 -15.57
N GLY A 23 16.87 -12.66 -15.69
CA GLY A 23 17.61 -12.80 -16.95
C GLY A 23 16.75 -13.34 -18.10
N ALA A 24 15.82 -14.25 -17.83
CA ALA A 24 14.87 -14.74 -18.83
C ALA A 24 13.84 -13.67 -19.24
N GLU A 25 13.37 -12.86 -18.27
CA GLU A 25 12.44 -11.75 -18.46
C GLU A 25 13.06 -10.61 -19.29
N PHE A 26 14.32 -10.25 -19.03
CA PHE A 26 15.04 -9.27 -19.86
C PHE A 26 15.06 -9.70 -21.33
N LYS A 27 15.26 -10.99 -21.58
CA LYS A 27 15.25 -11.52 -22.94
C LYS A 27 13.86 -11.59 -23.55
N SER A 28 12.84 -12.02 -22.80
CA SER A 28 11.50 -12.25 -23.33
C SER A 28 10.69 -10.97 -23.47
N TYR A 29 10.78 -10.05 -22.51
CA TYR A 29 9.98 -8.84 -22.44
C TYR A 29 10.70 -7.62 -22.99
N LEU A 30 12.00 -7.45 -22.69
CA LEU A 30 12.78 -6.31 -23.17
C LEU A 30 13.52 -6.62 -24.49
N GLY A 31 13.65 -7.90 -24.86
CA GLY A 31 14.42 -8.32 -26.02
C GLY A 31 15.94 -8.23 -25.82
N ILE A 32 16.40 -8.02 -24.59
CA ILE A 32 17.80 -7.78 -24.23
C ILE A 32 18.45 -9.09 -23.79
N LYS A 33 19.58 -9.46 -24.42
CA LYS A 33 20.32 -10.66 -24.06
C LYS A 33 21.47 -10.31 -23.13
N VAL A 34 21.45 -10.89 -21.94
CA VAL A 34 22.50 -10.78 -20.93
C VAL A 34 23.20 -12.13 -20.79
N SER A 35 24.46 -12.12 -20.39
CA SER A 35 25.26 -13.32 -20.12
C SER A 35 24.89 -13.94 -18.78
N SER A 36 24.75 -13.11 -17.75
CA SER A 36 24.30 -13.53 -16.43
C SER A 36 23.64 -12.35 -15.70
N VAL A 37 22.84 -12.67 -14.69
CA VAL A 37 22.27 -11.69 -13.76
C VAL A 37 22.53 -12.19 -12.36
N ARG A 38 22.94 -11.30 -11.46
CA ARG A 38 23.06 -11.57 -10.03
C ARG A 38 22.18 -10.61 -9.27
N VAL A 39 21.61 -11.09 -8.17
CA VAL A 39 20.71 -10.33 -7.30
C VAL A 39 21.20 -10.50 -5.87
N LEU A 40 21.68 -9.41 -5.28
CA LEU A 40 22.20 -9.36 -3.93
C LEU A 40 21.31 -8.47 -3.07
N ILE A 41 21.03 -8.90 -1.85
CA ILE A 41 20.42 -8.05 -0.84
C ILE A 41 21.54 -7.32 -0.12
N ARG A 42 21.55 -5.99 -0.20
CA ARG A 42 22.42 -5.11 0.55
C ARG A 42 21.74 -4.76 1.87
N TYR A 43 22.45 -4.96 2.97
CA TYR A 43 22.09 -4.45 4.29
C TYR A 43 23.13 -3.41 4.70
N ASP A 44 22.65 -2.23 5.08
CA ASP A 44 23.43 -1.28 5.85
C ASP A 44 22.95 -1.33 7.29
N VAL A 45 23.88 -1.48 8.23
CA VAL A 45 23.59 -1.74 9.64
C VAL A 45 24.36 -0.77 10.53
N GLU A 46 23.66 -0.08 11.41
CA GLU A 46 24.23 0.81 12.43
C GLU A 46 23.70 0.46 13.83
N ASN A 47 24.43 0.87 14.88
CA ASN A 47 24.07 0.67 16.29
C ASN A 47 23.95 -0.82 16.70
N VAL A 48 24.87 -1.65 16.20
CA VAL A 48 24.96 -3.06 16.58
C VAL A 48 26.39 -3.41 16.99
N SER A 49 26.54 -4.04 18.15
CA SER A 49 27.86 -4.51 18.62
C SER A 49 28.52 -5.53 17.68
N ASP A 50 29.85 -5.67 17.74
CA ASP A 50 30.62 -6.65 16.95
C ASP A 50 30.12 -8.09 17.15
N GLU A 51 29.80 -8.44 18.40
CA GLU A 51 29.34 -9.77 18.77
C GLU A 51 27.96 -10.07 18.17
N THR A 52 27.01 -9.15 18.36
CA THR A 52 25.65 -9.31 17.81
C THR A 52 25.68 -9.34 16.29
N TYR A 53 26.44 -8.44 15.66
CA TYR A 53 26.58 -8.40 14.20
C TYR A 53 27.14 -9.73 13.65
N SER A 54 28.23 -10.25 14.24
CA SER A 54 28.85 -11.51 13.80
C SER A 54 27.89 -12.71 13.87
N ARG A 55 26.98 -12.71 14.86
CA ARG A 55 25.91 -13.71 14.97
C ARG A 55 24.83 -13.47 13.92
N ALA A 56 24.35 -12.23 13.81
CA ALA A 56 23.28 -11.83 12.88
C ALA A 56 23.62 -12.11 11.42
N VAL A 57 24.88 -11.97 11.01
CA VAL A 57 25.35 -12.34 9.66
C VAL A 57 24.95 -13.77 9.27
N LYS A 58 24.98 -14.72 10.21
CA LYS A 58 24.72 -16.15 9.94
C LYS A 58 23.32 -16.63 10.27
N THR A 59 22.54 -15.82 10.99
CA THR A 59 21.24 -16.25 11.53
C THR A 59 20.08 -15.33 11.16
N VAL A 60 20.35 -14.07 10.82
CA VAL A 60 19.33 -13.05 10.49
C VAL A 60 19.46 -12.63 9.04
N PHE A 61 20.67 -12.23 8.62
CA PHE A 61 20.86 -11.65 7.29
C PHE A 61 21.00 -12.69 6.19
N SER A 62 21.43 -13.91 6.53
CA SER A 62 21.68 -14.97 5.55
C SER A 62 21.26 -16.35 6.05
N GLU A 63 21.07 -17.25 5.11
CA GLU A 63 20.93 -18.68 5.32
C GLU A 63 22.20 -19.38 4.78
N PRO A 64 23.20 -19.68 5.64
CA PRO A 64 24.51 -20.18 5.19
C PRO A 64 24.50 -21.39 4.23
N PRO A 65 23.54 -22.34 4.30
CA PRO A 65 23.48 -23.43 3.32
C PRO A 65 23.24 -22.97 1.88
N VAL A 66 22.49 -21.87 1.68
CA VAL A 66 21.99 -21.43 0.37
C VAL A 66 22.50 -20.06 -0.06
N ASP A 67 23.05 -19.27 0.85
CA ASP A 67 23.54 -17.93 0.59
C ASP A 67 25.07 -17.84 0.66
N ASP A 68 25.62 -16.99 -0.19
CA ASP A 68 26.96 -16.43 -0.08
C ASP A 68 26.86 -15.01 0.51
N VAL A 69 27.85 -14.66 1.33
CA VAL A 69 27.86 -13.42 2.09
C VAL A 69 29.15 -12.67 1.82
N TYR A 70 29.03 -11.38 1.57
CA TYR A 70 30.14 -10.48 1.28
C TYR A 70 30.07 -9.26 2.19
N GLU A 71 31.11 -9.01 2.97
CA GLU A 71 31.19 -7.85 3.85
C GLU A 71 31.90 -6.69 3.14
N GLU A 72 31.31 -5.50 3.25
CA GLU A 72 31.73 -4.22 2.69
C GLU A 72 31.74 -4.14 1.15
N LYS A 73 32.27 -5.15 0.47
CA LYS A 73 32.42 -5.21 -1.00
C LYS A 73 32.24 -6.64 -1.49
N PHE A 74 31.79 -6.76 -2.74
CA PHE A 74 31.73 -8.01 -3.47
C PHE A 74 32.33 -7.80 -4.86
N ASP A 75 32.88 -8.87 -5.43
CA ASP A 75 33.41 -8.83 -6.79
C ASP A 75 32.27 -8.95 -7.79
N TYR A 76 32.33 -8.17 -8.86
CA TYR A 76 31.35 -8.22 -9.95
C TYR A 76 31.99 -7.86 -11.27
N ASP A 77 31.47 -8.46 -12.34
CA ASP A 77 31.76 -8.11 -13.71
C ASP A 77 30.53 -7.42 -14.35
N GLY A 78 30.75 -6.57 -15.35
CA GLY A 78 29.66 -5.88 -16.04
C GLY A 78 29.13 -4.66 -15.29
N ARG A 79 27.81 -4.45 -15.34
CA ARG A 79 27.15 -3.23 -14.82
C ARG A 79 26.38 -3.53 -13.55
N VAL A 80 26.37 -2.57 -12.62
CA VAL A 80 25.73 -2.71 -11.30
C VAL A 80 24.85 -1.51 -11.00
N PHE A 81 23.71 -1.75 -10.38
CA PHE A 81 22.85 -0.72 -9.79
C PHE A 81 22.13 -1.29 -8.57
N SER A 82 21.71 -0.41 -7.66
CA SER A 82 20.94 -0.81 -6.47
C SER A 82 19.59 -0.10 -6.45
N VAL A 83 18.60 -0.75 -5.88
CA VAL A 83 17.22 -0.27 -5.75
C VAL A 83 16.82 -0.34 -4.29
N GLU A 84 16.38 0.78 -3.73
CA GLU A 84 15.86 0.87 -2.36
C GLU A 84 14.45 1.43 -2.36
N TYR A 85 13.71 1.21 -1.27
CA TYR A 85 12.42 1.85 -1.07
C TYR A 85 12.58 3.37 -0.93
N LEU A 86 11.57 4.11 -1.40
CA LEU A 86 11.49 5.56 -1.21
C LEU A 86 11.46 5.89 0.29
N PRO A 87 12.04 7.03 0.71
CA PRO A 87 11.91 7.49 2.09
C PRO A 87 10.43 7.55 2.53
N GLY A 88 10.12 6.98 3.69
CA GLY A 88 8.76 6.87 4.23
C GLY A 88 7.97 5.64 3.78
N GLN A 89 8.47 4.86 2.82
CA GLN A 89 7.90 3.54 2.51
C GLN A 89 8.36 2.51 3.56
N PHE A 90 7.46 1.58 3.89
CA PHE A 90 7.75 0.53 4.87
C PHE A 90 8.60 -0.58 4.23
N ASP A 91 9.85 -0.69 4.69
CA ASP A 91 10.74 -1.78 4.31
C ASP A 91 10.57 -2.96 5.28
N GLN A 92 9.73 -3.93 4.89
CA GLN A 92 9.46 -5.12 5.70
C GLN A 92 10.73 -5.93 6.01
N ARG A 93 11.74 -5.92 5.12
CA ARG A 93 12.96 -6.69 5.32
C ARG A 93 13.88 -6.03 6.33
N ALA A 94 14.02 -4.70 6.27
CA ALA A 94 14.74 -3.93 7.27
C ALA A 94 14.10 -4.12 8.65
N ASP A 95 12.78 -3.91 8.77
CA ASP A 95 12.04 -4.05 10.02
C ASP A 95 12.17 -5.47 10.62
N SER A 96 12.00 -6.51 9.78
CA SER A 96 12.17 -7.89 10.23
C SER A 96 13.59 -8.16 10.75
N ALA A 97 14.61 -7.62 10.07
CA ALA A 97 16.00 -7.78 10.50
C ALA A 97 16.30 -7.04 11.81
N GLU A 98 15.75 -5.83 11.99
CA GLU A 98 15.87 -5.07 13.25
C GLU A 98 15.24 -5.83 14.41
N GLN A 99 14.02 -6.34 14.23
CA GLN A 99 13.33 -7.15 15.24
C GLN A 99 14.11 -8.43 15.57
N CYS A 100 14.63 -9.14 14.55
CA CYS A 100 15.45 -10.33 14.78
C CYS A 100 16.75 -10.01 15.52
N ILE A 101 17.40 -8.87 15.27
CA ILE A 101 18.58 -8.44 16.03
C ILE A 101 18.22 -8.16 17.50
N LYS A 102 17.10 -7.48 17.76
CA LYS A 102 16.61 -7.26 19.13
C LYS A 102 16.31 -8.56 19.88
N LEU A 103 15.90 -9.61 19.16
CA LEU A 103 15.76 -10.96 19.75
C LEU A 103 17.11 -11.63 20.07
N LEU A 104 18.19 -11.28 19.35
CA LEU A 104 19.54 -11.78 19.67
C LEU A 104 20.14 -11.06 20.88
N ASN A 105 19.85 -9.76 21.02
CA ASN A 105 20.24 -8.92 22.15
C ASN A 105 19.26 -7.75 22.30
N GLU A 106 18.48 -7.74 23.37
CA GLU A 106 17.42 -6.75 23.64
C GLU A 106 17.96 -5.33 23.91
N ASN A 107 19.26 -5.18 24.19
CA ASN A 107 19.89 -3.89 24.49
C ASN A 107 20.41 -3.16 23.25
N GLU A 108 20.30 -3.76 22.06
CA GLU A 108 20.69 -3.12 20.81
C GLU A 108 19.54 -2.26 20.28
N GLU A 109 19.88 -1.10 19.71
CA GLU A 109 18.95 -0.25 18.97
C GLU A 109 19.35 -0.22 17.50
N PRO A 110 19.25 -1.37 16.79
CA PRO A 110 19.69 -1.48 15.41
C PRO A 110 18.93 -0.51 14.52
N VAL A 111 19.66 0.12 13.61
CA VAL A 111 19.07 0.82 12.47
C VAL A 111 19.54 0.11 11.22
N ILE A 112 18.61 -0.36 10.39
CA ILE A 112 18.91 -1.14 9.20
C ILE A 112 18.24 -0.51 7.99
N ARG A 113 18.98 -0.42 6.89
CA ARG A 113 18.43 -0.10 5.57
C ARG A 113 18.75 -1.22 4.61
N THR A 114 17.81 -1.55 3.74
CA THR A 114 18.04 -2.54 2.69
C THR A 114 17.93 -1.97 1.30
N ALA A 115 18.67 -2.58 0.38
CA ALA A 115 18.54 -2.35 -1.05
C ALA A 115 18.75 -3.66 -1.80
N THR A 116 18.11 -3.81 -2.95
CA THR A 116 18.42 -4.90 -3.89
C THR A 116 19.47 -4.42 -4.88
N THR A 117 20.60 -5.09 -4.94
CA THR A 117 21.69 -4.80 -5.87
C THR A 117 21.69 -5.80 -7.01
N TYR A 118 21.61 -5.30 -8.22
CA TYR A 118 21.60 -6.09 -9.45
C TYR A 118 22.96 -5.96 -10.13
N VAL A 119 23.54 -7.09 -10.52
CA VAL A 119 24.68 -7.13 -11.43
C VAL A 119 24.19 -7.72 -12.74
N VAL A 120 24.47 -7.05 -13.84
CA VAL A 120 24.12 -7.47 -15.19
C VAL A 120 25.41 -7.62 -15.99
N GLU A 121 25.72 -8.87 -16.33
CA GLU A 121 26.88 -9.22 -17.14
C GLU A 121 26.47 -9.40 -18.59
N GLY A 122 27.30 -8.93 -19.51
CA GLY A 122 27.08 -9.03 -20.94
C GLY A 122 27.45 -7.74 -21.68
N ASP A 123 27.47 -7.84 -23.01
CA ASP A 123 27.66 -6.69 -23.88
C ASP A 123 26.31 -5.97 -24.08
N ILE A 124 26.00 -5.05 -23.16
CA ILE A 124 24.76 -4.26 -23.17
C ILE A 124 25.08 -2.77 -23.36
N THR A 125 24.28 -2.12 -24.18
CA THR A 125 24.36 -0.67 -24.41
C THR A 125 23.81 0.11 -23.22
N ASP A 126 24.13 1.41 -23.15
CA ASP A 126 23.58 2.30 -22.11
C ASP A 126 22.05 2.33 -22.11
N SER A 127 21.45 2.38 -23.31
CA SER A 127 19.99 2.40 -23.46
C SER A 127 19.33 1.09 -22.99
N GLU A 128 19.98 -0.05 -23.21
CA GLU A 128 19.48 -1.35 -22.73
C GLU A 128 19.62 -1.46 -21.22
N PHE A 129 20.71 -0.95 -20.66
CA PHE A 129 20.90 -0.90 -19.22
C PHE A 129 19.85 -0.02 -18.53
N ASP A 130 19.52 1.15 -19.10
CA ASP A 130 18.45 2.00 -18.58
C ASP A 130 17.07 1.34 -18.68
N ALA A 131 16.80 0.59 -19.75
CA ALA A 131 15.57 -0.19 -19.88
C ALA A 131 15.47 -1.28 -18.80
N ILE A 132 16.58 -1.96 -18.50
CA ILE A 132 16.66 -2.93 -17.40
C ILE A 132 16.39 -2.26 -16.04
N LYS A 133 17.00 -1.10 -15.77
CA LYS A 133 16.75 -0.36 -14.52
C LYS A 133 15.28 0.00 -14.37
N ASN A 134 14.66 0.54 -15.43
CA ASN A 134 13.23 0.89 -15.42
C ASN A 134 12.31 -0.34 -15.25
N TYR A 135 12.76 -1.52 -15.65
CA TYR A 135 12.03 -2.76 -15.42
C TYR A 135 12.13 -3.22 -13.96
N CYS A 136 13.28 -3.02 -13.32
CA CYS A 136 13.52 -3.44 -11.94
C CYS A 136 13.05 -2.42 -10.89
N ILE A 137 12.85 -1.16 -11.25
CA ILE A 137 12.46 -0.07 -10.34
C ILE A 137 10.98 0.23 -10.52
N ASN A 138 10.19 0.04 -9.45
CA ASN A 138 8.81 0.50 -9.42
C ASN A 138 8.77 1.95 -8.91
N PRO A 139 8.49 2.95 -9.75
CA PRO A 139 8.57 4.36 -9.37
C PRO A 139 7.55 4.77 -8.30
N VAL A 140 6.56 3.92 -8.00
CA VAL A 140 5.57 4.15 -6.94
C VAL A 140 6.19 3.95 -5.56
N ASP A 141 7.11 3.00 -5.40
CA ASP A 141 7.61 2.57 -4.10
C ASP A 141 9.13 2.63 -3.94
N SER A 142 9.90 2.67 -5.03
CA SER A 142 11.35 2.46 -5.01
C SER A 142 12.10 3.43 -5.92
N ARG A 143 13.40 3.55 -5.66
CA ARG A 143 14.33 4.41 -6.40
C ARG A 143 15.69 3.74 -6.57
N GLU A 144 16.44 4.18 -7.57
CA GLU A 144 17.86 3.85 -7.71
C GLU A 144 18.65 4.48 -6.55
N THR A 145 19.60 3.71 -5.99
CA THR A 145 20.51 4.14 -4.93
C THR A 145 21.95 3.76 -5.30
N GLY A 146 22.90 4.60 -4.89
CA GLY A 146 24.31 4.42 -5.23
C GLY A 146 24.98 3.31 -4.42
N LEU A 147 26.23 2.99 -4.79
CA LEU A 147 27.13 2.14 -4.00
C LEU A 147 27.87 2.89 -2.89
N GLU A 148 27.72 4.22 -2.81
CA GLU A 148 28.23 5.04 -1.73
C GLU A 148 27.71 4.51 -0.38
N LYS A 149 28.57 4.42 0.63
CA LYS A 149 28.16 4.01 1.97
C LYS A 149 27.82 5.28 2.77
N PRO A 150 26.60 5.39 3.32
CA PRO A 150 26.26 6.54 4.15
C PRO A 150 27.10 6.55 5.44
N GLU A 151 27.35 7.73 5.99
CA GLU A 151 28.08 7.86 7.25
C GLU A 151 27.25 7.45 8.47
N THR A 152 25.93 7.62 8.37
CA THR A 152 24.91 7.23 9.36
C THR A 152 23.60 6.90 8.64
N LEU A 153 22.81 6.00 9.24
CA LEU A 153 21.46 5.61 8.84
C LEU A 153 20.39 6.31 9.68
N ILE A 154 20.80 7.06 10.71
CA ILE A 154 19.91 7.82 11.58
C ILE A 154 19.43 9.05 10.80
N ASP A 155 18.14 9.07 10.50
CA ASP A 155 17.51 10.24 9.92
C ASP A 155 17.32 11.32 11.00
N SER A 156 17.66 12.57 10.66
CA SER A 156 17.33 13.75 11.46
C SER A 156 16.16 14.46 10.79
N TYR A 157 14.98 14.38 11.38
CA TYR A 157 13.81 15.14 10.94
C TYR A 157 13.63 16.38 11.81
N ASP A 158 13.22 17.48 11.19
CA ASP A 158 12.75 18.65 11.92
C ASP A 158 11.44 18.32 12.65
N GLU A 159 11.20 18.99 13.78
CA GLU A 159 9.94 18.86 14.52
C GLU A 159 8.77 19.27 13.59
N PRO A 160 7.71 18.45 13.47
CA PRO A 160 6.59 18.77 12.60
C PRO A 160 5.88 20.04 13.08
N LYS A 161 5.34 20.81 12.13
CA LYS A 161 4.53 22.01 12.44
C LYS A 161 3.21 21.61 13.10
N ASP A 162 2.64 22.55 13.86
CA ASP A 162 1.28 22.43 14.37
C ASP A 162 0.25 22.23 13.25
N VAL A 163 -0.86 21.56 13.58
CA VAL A 163 -1.95 21.30 12.64
C VAL A 163 -2.61 22.62 12.24
N GLU A 164 -2.80 22.80 10.93
CA GLU A 164 -3.43 23.99 10.37
C GLU A 164 -4.91 24.10 10.78
N ILE A 165 -5.29 25.29 11.25
CA ILE A 165 -6.68 25.70 11.47
C ILE A 165 -7.15 26.43 10.22
N LEU A 166 -8.34 26.10 9.73
CA LEU A 166 -8.92 26.76 8.55
C LEU A 166 -9.60 28.07 8.96
N ASP A 167 -8.80 29.10 9.21
CA ASP A 167 -9.29 30.40 9.66
C ASP A 167 -10.27 31.03 8.65
N GLY A 168 -11.42 31.48 9.14
CA GLY A 168 -12.49 32.06 8.32
C GLY A 168 -13.37 31.02 7.63
N PHE A 169 -13.23 29.73 7.93
CA PHE A 169 -14.05 28.67 7.33
C PHE A 169 -15.53 28.83 7.68
N ILE A 170 -15.87 29.06 8.95
CA ILE A 170 -17.28 29.18 9.36
C ILE A 170 -17.99 30.45 8.83
N ASP A 171 -17.22 31.50 8.55
CA ASP A 171 -17.75 32.81 8.12
C ASP A 171 -17.58 33.07 6.61
N SER A 172 -16.91 32.17 5.88
CA SER A 172 -16.61 32.36 4.46
C SER A 172 -17.85 32.26 3.58
N SER A 173 -17.89 33.11 2.55
CA SER A 173 -18.95 33.07 1.54
C SER A 173 -18.91 31.76 0.75
N GLU A 174 -20.02 31.38 0.11
CA GLU A 174 -20.07 30.16 -0.72
C GLU A 174 -19.01 30.16 -1.83
N GLU A 175 -18.68 31.34 -2.40
CA GLU A 175 -17.63 31.48 -3.42
C GLU A 175 -16.22 31.23 -2.85
N GLU A 176 -15.93 31.73 -1.65
CA GLU A 176 -14.65 31.51 -0.96
C GLU A 176 -14.52 30.07 -0.50
N LEU A 177 -15.59 29.51 0.04
CA LEU A 177 -15.67 28.12 0.45
C LEU A 177 -15.46 27.18 -0.76
N LYS A 178 -16.03 27.52 -1.93
CA LYS A 178 -15.83 26.75 -3.15
C LYS A 178 -14.38 26.75 -3.62
N LYS A 179 -13.69 27.89 -3.54
CA LYS A 179 -12.24 27.98 -3.86
C LYS A 179 -11.42 27.13 -2.90
N LEU A 180 -11.73 27.18 -1.60
CA LEU A 180 -11.08 26.34 -0.60
C LEU A 180 -11.31 24.85 -0.90
N TYR A 181 -12.56 24.45 -1.14
CA TYR A 181 -12.92 23.08 -1.53
C TYR A 181 -12.10 22.58 -2.73
N ASP A 182 -12.04 23.38 -3.81
CA ASP A 182 -11.31 23.02 -5.03
C ASP A 182 -9.79 22.94 -4.78
N SER A 183 -9.25 23.72 -3.83
CA SER A 183 -7.83 23.65 -3.44
C SER A 183 -7.48 22.39 -2.65
N LEU A 184 -8.45 21.83 -1.93
CA LEU A 184 -8.23 20.70 -1.03
C LEU A 184 -8.32 19.34 -1.74
N ASN A 185 -8.84 19.27 -2.98
CA ASN A 185 -9.06 18.03 -3.74
C ASN A 185 -9.84 16.97 -2.93
N LEU A 186 -10.94 17.39 -2.32
CA LEU A 186 -11.78 16.54 -1.47
C LEU A 186 -12.62 15.56 -2.31
N ALA A 187 -12.83 14.35 -1.78
CA ALA A 187 -13.66 13.32 -2.38
C ALA A 187 -15.16 13.51 -2.10
N MET A 188 -15.52 14.08 -0.94
CA MET A 188 -16.90 14.43 -0.60
C MET A 188 -17.47 15.46 -1.57
N THR A 189 -18.80 15.57 -1.65
CA THR A 189 -19.41 16.59 -2.52
C THR A 189 -19.30 17.99 -1.91
N PHE A 190 -19.39 19.02 -2.75
CA PHE A 190 -19.46 20.40 -2.24
C PHE A 190 -20.66 20.65 -1.31
N LYS A 191 -21.77 19.90 -1.48
CA LYS A 191 -22.93 19.98 -0.58
C LYS A 191 -22.62 19.43 0.81
N ASP A 192 -21.85 18.35 0.87
CA ASP A 192 -21.35 17.81 2.14
C ASP A 192 -20.43 18.83 2.82
N PHE A 193 -19.55 19.48 2.05
CA PHE A 193 -18.67 20.52 2.56
C PHE A 193 -19.42 21.74 3.13
N LEU A 194 -20.49 22.18 2.46
CA LEU A 194 -21.41 23.21 2.98
C LEU A 194 -22.11 22.77 4.26
N HIS A 195 -22.50 21.49 4.36
CA HIS A 195 -23.10 20.96 5.58
C HIS A 195 -22.11 20.98 6.75
N ILE A 196 -20.85 20.63 6.48
CA ILE A 196 -19.76 20.71 7.47
C ILE A 196 -19.53 22.15 7.92
N GLN A 197 -19.49 23.12 7.00
CA GLN A 197 -19.42 24.54 7.34
C GLN A 197 -20.55 24.95 8.29
N ASN A 198 -21.79 24.58 7.96
CA ASN A 198 -22.95 24.87 8.80
C ASN A 198 -22.86 24.22 10.19
N TYR A 199 -22.36 23.00 10.29
CA TYR A 199 -22.15 22.31 11.57
C TYR A 199 -21.10 23.02 12.43
N PHE A 200 -19.93 23.34 11.87
CA PHE A 200 -18.87 24.03 12.61
C PHE A 200 -19.29 25.45 13.02
N ALA A 201 -20.06 26.15 12.18
CA ALA A 201 -20.56 27.48 12.48
C ALA A 201 -21.61 27.49 13.60
N ASN A 202 -22.59 26.58 13.55
CA ASN A 202 -23.78 26.66 14.42
C ASN A 202 -23.70 25.77 15.67
N ASP A 203 -23.14 24.56 15.53
CA ASP A 203 -23.12 23.56 16.59
C ASP A 203 -21.83 23.63 17.40
N GLU A 204 -20.67 23.47 16.73
CA GLU A 204 -19.35 23.48 17.40
C GLU A 204 -18.88 24.90 17.76
N LYS A 205 -19.28 25.90 16.95
CA LYS A 205 -18.96 27.32 17.12
C LYS A 205 -17.45 27.59 17.17
N ARG A 206 -16.70 26.93 16.28
CA ARG A 206 -15.26 27.10 16.12
C ARG A 206 -14.84 26.75 14.70
N GLU A 207 -13.65 27.19 14.32
CA GLU A 207 -13.01 26.77 13.08
C GLU A 207 -12.59 25.29 13.16
N PRO A 208 -12.72 24.54 12.07
CA PRO A 208 -12.16 23.21 11.97
C PRO A 208 -10.66 23.25 11.71
N THR A 209 -9.98 22.21 12.16
CA THR A 209 -8.62 21.89 11.69
C THR A 209 -8.67 21.21 10.33
N ILE A 210 -7.57 21.29 9.57
CA ILE A 210 -7.45 20.55 8.31
C ILE A 210 -7.62 19.04 8.52
N THR A 211 -7.17 18.52 9.67
CA THR A 211 -7.30 17.10 10.02
C THR A 211 -8.76 16.69 10.13
N GLU A 212 -9.61 17.49 10.78
CA GLU A 212 -11.05 17.20 10.89
C GLU A 212 -11.73 17.17 9.53
N ILE A 213 -11.40 18.12 8.65
CA ILE A 213 -11.92 18.12 7.28
C ILE A 213 -11.47 16.87 6.50
N ARG A 214 -10.21 16.45 6.63
CA ARG A 214 -9.68 15.25 5.95
C ARG A 214 -10.29 13.95 6.47
N VAL A 215 -10.56 13.87 7.77
CA VAL A 215 -11.26 12.73 8.37
C VAL A 215 -12.68 12.64 7.81
N LEU A 216 -13.43 13.75 7.84
CA LEU A 216 -14.78 13.80 7.27
C LEU A 216 -14.78 13.45 5.79
N ASP A 217 -13.81 13.96 5.01
CA ASP A 217 -13.67 13.65 3.58
C ASP A 217 -13.53 12.16 3.31
N THR A 218 -12.71 11.49 4.12
CA THR A 218 -12.50 10.05 4.01
C THR A 218 -13.81 9.29 4.25
N TYR A 219 -14.48 9.54 5.37
CA TYR A 219 -15.70 8.80 5.74
C TYR A 219 -16.93 9.17 4.92
N TRP A 220 -16.96 10.38 4.36
CA TRP A 220 -18.09 10.87 3.56
C TRP A 220 -17.87 10.69 2.06
N SER A 221 -16.73 10.11 1.67
CA SER A 221 -16.52 9.60 0.32
C SER A 221 -17.53 8.50 -0.03
N ASP A 222 -17.82 8.33 -1.33
CA ASP A 222 -18.69 7.26 -1.81
C ASP A 222 -18.17 5.87 -1.44
N HIS A 223 -16.84 5.69 -1.39
CA HIS A 223 -16.22 4.42 -1.02
C HIS A 223 -16.59 3.99 0.40
N CYS A 224 -16.58 4.90 1.37
CA CYS A 224 -16.93 4.60 2.75
C CYS A 224 -18.44 4.57 2.99
N ARG A 225 -19.16 5.53 2.40
CA ARG A 225 -20.61 5.67 2.61
C ARG A 225 -21.45 4.75 1.72
N HIS A 226 -20.85 4.13 0.70
CA HIS A 226 -21.52 3.25 -0.26
C HIS A 226 -22.76 3.91 -0.88
N THR A 227 -22.68 5.20 -1.23
CA THR A 227 -23.85 5.96 -1.75
C THR A 227 -24.30 5.43 -3.10
N THR A 228 -23.38 5.02 -3.97
CA THR A 228 -23.68 4.33 -5.23
C THR A 228 -24.46 3.05 -4.97
N PHE A 229 -24.03 2.23 -4.02
CA PHE A 229 -24.74 0.98 -3.68
C PHE A 229 -26.10 1.22 -3.04
N SER A 230 -26.27 2.35 -2.35
CA SER A 230 -27.51 2.77 -1.70
C SER A 230 -28.43 3.60 -2.61
N THR A 231 -28.07 3.78 -3.89
CA THR A 231 -28.88 4.54 -4.84
C THR A 231 -30.08 3.71 -5.31
N GLU A 232 -31.27 4.33 -5.31
CA GLU A 232 -32.50 3.72 -5.79
C GLU A 232 -32.42 3.38 -7.29
N LEU A 233 -32.62 2.11 -7.61
CA LEU A 233 -32.69 1.61 -8.97
C LEU A 233 -34.14 1.65 -9.47
N LYS A 234 -34.44 2.58 -10.38
CA LYS A 234 -35.79 2.78 -10.93
C LYS A 234 -36.06 2.01 -12.22
N ASN A 235 -35.06 1.90 -13.09
CA ASN A 235 -35.19 1.29 -14.41
C ASN A 235 -34.12 0.21 -14.56
N ILE A 236 -34.57 -1.06 -14.63
CA ILE A 236 -33.69 -2.21 -14.79
C ILE A 236 -34.10 -2.95 -16.05
N THR A 237 -33.13 -3.15 -16.94
CA THR A 237 -33.30 -3.85 -18.22
C THR A 237 -32.23 -4.92 -18.36
N PHE A 238 -32.61 -6.08 -18.87
CA PHE A 238 -31.69 -7.17 -19.15
C PHE A 238 -31.41 -7.23 -20.66
N GLU A 239 -30.14 -7.37 -21.04
CA GLU A 239 -29.76 -7.57 -22.44
C GLU A 239 -29.99 -9.01 -22.88
N ASP A 240 -30.14 -9.20 -24.20
CA ASP A 240 -30.29 -10.54 -24.77
C ASP A 240 -28.96 -11.29 -24.77
N GLY A 241 -28.99 -12.56 -24.38
CA GLY A 241 -27.79 -13.38 -24.32
C GLY A 241 -28.02 -14.71 -23.62
N PHE A 242 -26.99 -15.55 -23.66
CA PHE A 242 -27.01 -16.88 -23.04
C PHE A 242 -27.41 -16.86 -21.55
N TYR A 243 -27.03 -15.81 -20.83
CA TYR A 243 -27.30 -15.65 -19.40
C TYR A 243 -28.55 -14.82 -19.07
N ARG A 244 -29.31 -14.33 -20.05
CA ARG A 244 -30.47 -13.46 -19.79
C ARG A 244 -31.47 -14.13 -18.85
N LYS A 245 -31.95 -15.32 -19.24
CA LYS A 245 -32.98 -16.06 -18.51
C LYS A 245 -32.62 -16.29 -17.03
N PRO A 246 -31.44 -16.87 -16.69
CA PRO A 246 -31.12 -17.09 -15.28
C PRO A 246 -30.95 -15.79 -14.47
N ILE A 247 -30.48 -14.69 -15.08
CA ILE A 247 -30.36 -13.39 -14.38
C ILE A 247 -31.76 -12.82 -14.09
N GLU A 248 -32.65 -12.81 -15.09
CA GLU A 248 -34.01 -12.28 -14.96
C GLU A 248 -34.85 -13.09 -13.96
N GLU A 249 -34.72 -14.42 -13.97
CA GLU A 249 -35.37 -15.30 -12.97
C GLU A 249 -34.87 -15.02 -11.55
N THR A 250 -33.55 -14.89 -11.37
CA THR A 250 -32.95 -14.57 -10.06
C THR A 250 -33.39 -13.21 -9.54
N TYR A 251 -33.45 -12.21 -10.42
CA TYR A 251 -33.89 -10.87 -10.04
C TYR A 251 -35.37 -10.83 -9.64
N ASN A 252 -36.23 -11.59 -10.34
CA ASN A 252 -37.65 -11.68 -9.97
C ASN A 252 -37.84 -12.41 -8.63
N ASP A 253 -37.09 -13.48 -8.34
CA ASP A 253 -37.10 -14.11 -7.01
C ASP A 253 -36.66 -13.12 -5.92
N TYR A 254 -35.61 -12.33 -6.18
CA TYR A 254 -35.22 -11.24 -5.29
C TYR A 254 -36.39 -10.26 -5.03
N LEU A 255 -37.08 -9.79 -6.07
CA LEU A 255 -38.20 -8.85 -5.91
C LEU A 255 -39.37 -9.42 -5.10
N ASP A 256 -39.67 -10.71 -5.26
CA ASP A 256 -40.73 -11.34 -4.49
C ASP A 256 -40.35 -11.48 -3.01
N ASN A 257 -39.11 -11.84 -2.72
CA ASN A 257 -38.61 -11.86 -1.34
C ASN A 257 -38.51 -10.46 -0.74
N PHE A 258 -38.15 -9.43 -1.53
CA PHE A 258 -38.15 -8.03 -1.13
C PHE A 258 -39.53 -7.58 -0.65
N LYS A 259 -40.58 -7.86 -1.44
CA LYS A 259 -41.97 -7.54 -1.07
C LYS A 259 -42.41 -8.24 0.21
N ILE A 260 -41.97 -9.48 0.43
CA ILE A 260 -42.33 -10.25 1.64
C ILE A 260 -41.63 -9.67 2.87
N LEU A 261 -40.31 -9.44 2.80
CA LEU A 261 -39.51 -8.96 3.92
C LEU A 261 -39.85 -7.52 4.31
N TYR A 262 -40.21 -6.68 3.35
CA TYR A 262 -40.47 -5.26 3.57
C TYR A 262 -41.94 -4.86 3.39
N LYS A 263 -42.87 -5.82 3.48
CA LYS A 263 -44.32 -5.58 3.27
C LYS A 263 -44.92 -4.42 4.08
N ASP A 264 -44.37 -4.16 5.28
CA ASP A 264 -44.83 -3.13 6.23
C ASP A 264 -43.85 -1.94 6.30
N ARG A 265 -42.96 -1.78 5.31
CA ARG A 265 -41.93 -0.73 5.27
C ARG A 265 -41.96 0.01 3.94
N ASP A 266 -42.17 1.31 4.00
CA ASP A 266 -42.13 2.23 2.86
C ASP A 266 -40.77 2.94 2.71
N ASP A 267 -39.89 2.85 3.72
CA ASP A 267 -38.54 3.40 3.69
C ASP A 267 -37.54 2.57 2.85
N LYS A 268 -37.97 1.44 2.29
CA LYS A 268 -37.13 0.52 1.53
C LYS A 268 -37.40 0.60 0.04
N PHE A 269 -36.32 0.59 -0.73
CA PHE A 269 -36.33 0.63 -2.18
C PHE A 269 -35.25 -0.31 -2.73
N VAL A 270 -35.37 -0.67 -4.01
CA VAL A 270 -34.40 -1.55 -4.69
C VAL A 270 -33.09 -0.80 -4.88
N CYS A 271 -31.99 -1.33 -4.36
CA CYS A 271 -30.64 -0.82 -4.54
C CYS A 271 -29.63 -1.98 -4.51
N LEU A 272 -28.37 -1.72 -4.91
CA LEU A 272 -27.34 -2.76 -4.93
C LEU A 272 -27.00 -3.29 -3.53
N MET A 273 -27.04 -2.42 -2.52
CA MET A 273 -26.83 -2.82 -1.12
C MET A 273 -27.91 -3.80 -0.66
N ASP A 274 -29.16 -3.54 -1.04
CA ASP A 274 -30.26 -4.44 -0.66
C ASP A 274 -30.19 -5.77 -1.41
N LEU A 275 -29.91 -5.74 -2.71
CA LEU A 275 -29.64 -6.93 -3.51
C LEU A 275 -28.57 -7.84 -2.87
N ALA A 276 -27.51 -7.25 -2.34
CA ALA A 276 -26.44 -8.00 -1.67
C ALA A 276 -26.87 -8.62 -0.32
N LEU A 277 -27.73 -7.94 0.44
CA LEU A 277 -28.08 -8.32 1.81
C LEU A 277 -29.39 -9.11 1.94
N LEU A 278 -30.25 -9.10 0.93
CA LEU A 278 -31.60 -9.67 1.04
C LEU A 278 -31.59 -11.16 1.36
N ALA A 279 -30.66 -11.92 0.76
CA ALA A 279 -30.52 -13.36 1.03
C ALA A 279 -30.21 -13.64 2.50
N MET A 280 -29.28 -12.88 3.08
CA MET A 280 -28.95 -12.97 4.51
C MET A 280 -30.17 -12.62 5.38
N LYS A 281 -30.85 -11.50 5.08
CA LYS A 281 -32.06 -11.09 5.81
C LYS A 281 -33.18 -12.13 5.74
N LYS A 282 -33.36 -12.78 4.59
CA LYS A 282 -34.33 -13.88 4.40
C LYS A 282 -33.96 -15.08 5.28
N LEU A 283 -32.72 -15.54 5.20
CA LEU A 283 -32.26 -16.69 6.00
C LEU A 283 -32.38 -16.42 7.50
N LYS A 284 -32.11 -15.18 7.94
CA LYS A 284 -32.32 -14.75 9.32
C LYS A 284 -33.80 -14.79 9.72
N ALA A 285 -34.69 -14.27 8.87
CA ALA A 285 -36.14 -14.34 9.11
C ALA A 285 -36.69 -15.79 9.13
N GLU A 286 -36.03 -16.72 8.46
CA GLU A 286 -36.34 -18.16 8.47
C GLU A 286 -35.70 -18.93 9.65
N GLY A 287 -34.95 -18.26 10.53
CA GLY A 287 -34.26 -18.90 11.67
C GLY A 287 -33.10 -19.80 11.25
N LYS A 288 -32.45 -19.50 10.12
CA LYS A 288 -31.32 -20.28 9.57
C LYS A 288 -29.95 -19.64 9.82
N LEU A 289 -29.90 -18.53 10.54
CA LEU A 289 -28.68 -17.76 10.84
C LEU A 289 -28.56 -17.44 12.34
N ASP A 290 -28.91 -18.40 13.20
CA ASP A 290 -28.86 -18.22 14.66
C ASP A 290 -27.41 -18.18 15.21
N ASP A 291 -26.45 -18.71 14.46
CA ASP A 291 -25.00 -18.68 14.78
C ASP A 291 -24.28 -17.44 14.19
N GLN A 292 -25.03 -16.47 13.65
CA GLN A 292 -24.44 -15.22 13.15
C GLN A 292 -24.03 -14.34 14.33
N GLU A 293 -22.76 -13.92 14.35
CA GLU A 293 -22.28 -12.93 15.32
C GLU A 293 -22.94 -11.57 15.03
N GLU A 294 -23.69 -11.06 16.01
CA GLU A 294 -24.31 -9.74 15.95
C GLU A 294 -23.37 -8.73 16.61
N SER A 295 -22.99 -7.69 15.86
CA SER A 295 -22.33 -6.51 16.42
C SER A 295 -23.38 -5.48 16.83
N ASP A 296 -23.06 -4.66 17.83
CA ASP A 296 -23.86 -3.48 18.22
C ASP A 296 -23.68 -2.30 17.22
N GLU A 297 -22.74 -2.43 16.28
CA GLU A 297 -22.54 -1.53 15.13
C GLU A 297 -23.54 -1.80 13.99
#